data_AF-A0A645EKP7-F1
#
_entry.id   AF-A0A645EKP7-F1
#
_cell.length_a   1.000
_cell.length_b   1.000
_cell.length_c   1.000
_cell.angle_alpha   90.00
_cell.angle_beta   90.00
_cell.angle_gamma   90.00
#
_symmetry.space_group_name_H-M   'P 1'
#
loop_
_entity.id
_entity.type
_entity.pdbx_description
1 polymer ?
#
loop_
_entity_poly.entity_id
_entity_poly.type
_entity_poly.pdbx_seq_one_letter_code
_entity_poly.pdbx_strand_id
1 'polypeptide(L)' 'MEHRAFMGWDDEMAATMRYVDWSGGGASPRTLTSADYDMLMESGMLFARKFDADKDAAVIQRISETILTAQRKNQ' A
#
# COMPACT_ATOMS: atom_id res chain seq x y z
N MET A 1 -23.12 1.30 -7.16
CA MET A 1 -22.21 2.40 -6.81
C MET A 1 -22.97 3.27 -5.82
N GLU A 2 -22.78 3.00 -4.54
CA GLU A 2 -23.42 3.76 -3.46
C GLU A 2 -22.67 5.08 -3.31
N HIS A 3 -23.39 6.19 -3.48
CA HIS A 3 -22.94 7.54 -3.17
C HIS A 3 -22.66 7.63 -1.66
N ARG A 4 -21.40 7.51 -1.25
CA ARG A 4 -21.00 7.89 0.10
C ARG A 4 -20.77 9.41 0.13
N ALA A 5 -21.72 10.08 0.76
CA ALA A 5 -21.70 11.50 1.02
C ALA A 5 -20.44 11.90 1.80
N PHE A 6 -19.75 12.90 1.25
CA PHE A 6 -18.59 13.59 1.79
C PHE A 6 -18.94 14.22 3.15
N MET A 7 -18.46 13.64 4.25
CA MET A 7 -18.46 14.26 5.58
C MET A 7 -17.30 13.73 6.42
N GLY A 8 -16.26 14.56 6.57
CA GLY A 8 -15.27 14.42 7.63
C GLY A 8 -13.83 14.32 7.12
N TRP A 9 -13.15 15.46 7.02
CA TRP A 9 -11.69 15.67 7.03
C TRP A 9 -10.89 14.71 6.12
N ASP A 10 -10.43 15.24 4.98
CA ASP A 10 -9.63 14.61 3.90
C ASP A 10 -8.24 14.06 4.32
N ASP A 11 -8.14 13.37 5.47
CA ASP A 11 -6.97 12.55 5.86
C ASP A 11 -7.13 11.08 5.45
N GLU A 12 -8.12 10.79 4.59
CA GLU A 12 -8.33 9.45 4.06
C GLU A 12 -7.21 9.14 3.05
N MET A 13 -6.47 8.05 3.24
CA MET A 13 -5.44 7.57 2.30
C MET A 13 -5.95 7.47 0.85
N ALA A 14 -7.27 7.34 0.68
CA ALA A 14 -7.98 7.42 -0.59
C ALA A 14 -7.77 8.75 -1.35
N ALA A 15 -7.66 9.89 -0.65
CA ALA A 15 -7.47 11.20 -1.29
C ALA A 15 -6.16 11.28 -2.09
N THR A 16 -5.14 10.52 -1.69
CA THR A 16 -3.82 10.49 -2.36
C THR A 16 -3.52 9.17 -3.08
N MET A 17 -4.41 8.18 -2.99
CA MET A 17 -4.22 6.82 -3.51
C MET A 17 -2.92 6.16 -3.03
N ARG A 18 -2.51 6.47 -1.79
CA ARG A 18 -1.26 6.00 -1.17
C ARG A 18 -1.56 5.34 0.17
N TYR A 19 -1.17 4.08 0.32
CA TYR A 19 -1.15 3.43 1.62
C TYR A 19 0.05 3.92 2.44
N VAL A 20 -0.20 4.49 3.62
CA VAL A 20 0.83 4.92 4.57
C VAL A 20 0.47 4.44 5.98
N ASP A 21 1.32 3.61 6.58
CA ASP A 21 1.06 3.10 7.93
C ASP A 21 1.76 3.94 9.01
N TRP A 22 0.97 4.60 9.86
CA TRP A 22 1.41 5.40 11.00
C TRP A 22 1.23 4.71 12.37
N SER A 23 0.81 3.44 12.40
CA SER A 23 0.56 2.67 13.63
C SER A 23 1.79 2.53 14.54
N GLY A 24 2.99 2.74 14.02
CA GLY A 24 4.24 2.71 14.79
C GLY A 24 4.43 3.86 15.78
N GLY A 25 3.57 4.89 15.77
CA GLY A 25 3.55 5.96 16.78
C GLY A 25 4.77 6.90 16.80
N GLY A 26 5.69 6.78 15.83
CA GLY A 26 6.88 7.63 15.71
C GLY A 26 6.67 8.82 14.77
N ALA A 27 7.74 9.63 14.62
CA ALA A 27 7.77 10.77 13.69
C ALA A 27 7.82 10.37 12.20
N SER A 28 7.87 9.07 11.89
CA SER A 28 7.91 8.53 10.53
C SER A 28 7.04 7.28 10.40
N PRO A 29 6.48 7.00 9.20
CA PRO A 29 5.68 5.80 8.97
C PRO A 29 6.45 4.51 9.29
N ARG A 30 5.70 3.47 9.66
CA ARG A 30 6.23 2.12 9.85
C ARG A 30 6.81 1.59 8.53
N THR A 31 7.86 0.77 8.64
CA THR A 31 8.35 -0.01 7.50
C THR A 31 7.43 -1.21 7.26
N LEU A 32 6.93 -1.32 6.03
CA LEU A 32 6.11 -2.43 5.55
C LEU A 32 6.99 -3.63 5.22
N THR A 33 6.56 -4.83 5.60
CA THR A 33 7.31 -6.07 5.43
C THR A 33 6.47 -7.14 4.74
N SER A 34 7.03 -8.34 4.55
CA SER A 34 6.34 -9.48 3.93
C SER A 34 5.07 -9.89 4.68
N ALA A 35 4.95 -9.57 5.97
CA ALA A 35 3.75 -9.79 6.76
C ALA A 35 2.57 -8.90 6.34
N ASP A 36 2.84 -7.75 5.71
CA ASP A 36 1.83 -6.80 5.25
C ASP A 36 1.35 -7.08 3.82
N TYR A 37 1.94 -8.07 3.14
CA TYR A 37 1.76 -8.28 1.69
C TYR A 37 0.30 -8.43 1.28
N ASP A 38 -0.46 -9.32 1.93
CA ASP A 38 -1.84 -9.61 1.51
C ASP A 38 -2.72 -8.36 1.64
N MET A 39 -2.58 -7.64 2.77
CA MET A 39 -3.28 -6.38 3.00
C MET A 39 -2.88 -5.29 1.99
N LEU A 40 -1.60 -5.21 1.58
CA LEU A 40 -1.15 -4.26 0.57
C LEU A 40 -1.79 -4.55 -0.80
N MET A 41 -1.87 -5.82 -1.20
CA MET A 41 -2.48 -6.22 -2.47
C MET A 41 -3.99 -6.00 -2.48
N GLU A 42 -4.64 -6.09 -1.33
CA GLU A 42 -6.09 -5.85 -1.16
C GLU A 42 -6.45 -4.38 -0.91
N SER A 43 -5.46 -3.51 -0.64
CA SER A 43 -5.68 -2.12 -0.22
C SER A 43 -6.43 -1.23 -1.22
N GLY A 44 -6.46 -1.60 -2.50
CA GLY A 44 -7.02 -0.78 -3.58
C GLY A 44 -6.25 0.51 -3.87
N MET A 45 -5.12 0.74 -3.20
CA MET A 45 -4.27 1.93 -3.41
C MET A 45 -3.30 1.71 -4.57
N LEU A 46 -2.92 2.79 -5.25
CA LEU A 46 -1.96 2.73 -6.36
C LEU A 46 -0.51 2.62 -5.89
N PHE A 47 -0.22 3.16 -4.71
CA PHE A 47 1.12 3.23 -4.15
C PHE A 47 1.10 2.90 -2.65
N ALA A 48 2.24 2.49 -2.10
CA ALA A 48 2.42 2.29 -0.67
C ALA A 48 3.80 2.80 -0.20
N ARG A 49 3.90 3.19 1.07
CA ARG A 49 5.17 3.51 1.76
C ARG A 49 5.06 3.17 3.25
N LYS A 50 6.15 2.87 3.96
CA LYS A 50 7.57 2.90 3.56
C LYS A 50 8.12 1.48 3.39
N PHE A 51 8.96 1.28 2.38
CA PHE A 51 9.75 0.06 2.19
C PHE A 51 11.23 0.32 2.51
N ASP A 52 11.95 -0.73 2.89
CA ASP A 52 13.36 -0.70 3.23
C ASP A 52 13.98 -2.05 2.86
N ALA A 53 14.83 -2.07 1.82
CA ALA A 53 15.39 -3.29 1.26
C ALA A 53 16.37 -3.99 2.22
N ASP A 54 17.04 -3.23 3.09
CA ASP A 54 17.96 -3.81 4.09
C ASP A 54 17.19 -4.54 5.19
N LYS A 55 15.93 -4.18 5.43
CA LYS A 55 15.05 -4.84 6.40
C LYS A 55 14.28 -6.00 5.80
N ASP A 56 13.70 -5.81 4.62
CA ASP A 56 12.93 -6.84 3.93
C ASP A 56 12.84 -6.55 2.42
N ALA A 57 13.81 -7.03 1.64
CA ALA A 57 13.75 -6.95 0.19
C ALA A 57 12.70 -7.91 -0.41
N ALA A 58 12.27 -8.95 0.31
CA ALA A 58 11.40 -10.00 -0.22
C ALA A 58 9.99 -9.46 -0.50
N VAL A 59 9.45 -8.58 0.34
CA VAL A 59 8.15 -7.94 0.06
C VAL A 59 8.19 -7.11 -1.21
N ILE A 60 9.28 -6.38 -1.46
CA ILE A 60 9.46 -5.54 -2.64
C ILE A 60 9.48 -6.41 -3.91
N GLN A 61 10.23 -7.52 -3.86
CA GLN A 61 10.32 -8.48 -4.96
C GLN A 61 8.95 -9.11 -5.24
N ARG A 62 8.27 -9.63 -4.19
CA ARG A 62 6.97 -10.31 -4.31
C ARG A 62 5.88 -9.41 -4.89
N ILE A 63 5.82 -8.14 -4.47
CA ILE A 63 4.88 -7.15 -5.04
C ILE A 63 5.22 -6.91 -6.51
N SER A 64 6.50 -6.66 -6.82
CA SER A 64 6.94 -6.37 -8.18
C SER A 64 6.62 -7.51 -9.15
N GLU A 65 6.90 -8.76 -8.76
CA GLU A 65 6.60 -9.95 -9.54
C GLU A 65 5.09 -10.12 -9.80
N THR A 66 4.28 -9.88 -8.78
CA THR A 66 2.81 -9.99 -8.89
C THR A 66 2.24 -8.97 -9.85
N ILE A 67 2.67 -7.70 -9.75
CA ILE A 67 2.20 -6.64 -10.64
C ILE A 67 2.66 -6.88 -12.08
N LEU A 68 3.92 -7.26 -12.30
CA LEU A 68 4.45 -7.58 -13.63
C LEU A 68 3.70 -8.77 -14.27
N THR A 69 3.35 -9.78 -13.47
CA THR A 69 2.57 -10.92 -13.93
C THR A 69 1.15 -10.52 -14.29
N ALA A 70 0.50 -9.66 -13.48
CA ALA A 70 -0.83 -9.16 -13.77
C ALA A 70 -0.86 -8.30 -15.05
N GLN A 71 0.14 -7.44 -15.27
CA GLN A 71 0.24 -6.61 -16.47
C GLN A 71 0.35 -7.45 -17.74
N ARG A 72 1.11 -8.55 -17.72
CA ARG A 72 1.24 -9.47 -18.86
C ARG A 72 -0.06 -10.19 -19.22
N LYS A 73 -0.95 -10.44 -18.25
CA LYS A 73 -2.26 -11.05 -18.50
C LYS A 73 -3.26 -10.10 -19.14
N ASN A 74 -3.03 -8.79 -19.00
CA ASN A 74 -3.92 -7.73 -19.48
C ASN A 74 -3.46 -7.13 -20.83
N GLN A 75 -2.40 -7.68 -21.43
CA GLN A 75 -1.95 -7.38 -22.80
C GLN A 75 -2.40 -8.48 -23.75
#